data_AF-A0A374BPA5-F1
#
_entry.id   AF-A0A374BPA5-F1
#
_cell.length_a   1.000
_cell.length_b   1.000
_cell.length_c   1.000
_cell.angle_alpha   90.00
_cell.angle_beta   90.00
_cell.angle_gamma   90.00
#
_symmetry.space_group_name_H-M   'P 1'
#
loop_
_entity.id
_entity.type
_entity.pdbx_description
1 polymer ?
#
loop_
_entity_poly.entity_id
_entity_poly.type
_entity_poly.pdbx_seq_one_letter_code
_entity_poly.pdbx_strand_id
1 'polypeptide(L)'
;MANIRYDTLLLFDELEQHLHPHAITVLMKAICDVLEEFESYAIIATHSPLIVREMVFDNVYTLERIGNILSVAKIGIECFGEDVSILSDVIFKNMSDEKKYEHFVESVARKCHYDYAAIVDRLKGAHNKLGMNMRLLIRSVIDKHNYEEA
;
A
#
# COMPACT_ATOMS: atom_id res chain seq x y z
N MET A 1 -26.15 -22.34 -14.94
CA MET A 1 -25.83 -20.89 -14.98
C MET A 1 -26.33 -20.30 -13.68
N ALA A 2 -25.47 -19.60 -12.94
CA ALA A 2 -25.89 -18.82 -11.78
C ALA A 2 -26.48 -17.49 -12.30
N ASN A 3 -27.59 -17.04 -11.71
CA ASN A 3 -28.25 -15.79 -12.05
C ASN A 3 -28.52 -15.05 -10.75
N ILE A 4 -28.24 -13.75 -10.69
CA ILE A 4 -28.50 -12.96 -9.49
C ILE A 4 -30.01 -12.79 -9.28
N ARG A 5 -30.43 -12.78 -8.02
CA ARG A 5 -31.80 -12.52 -7.57
C ARG A 5 -31.76 -11.58 -6.37
N TYR A 6 -32.92 -11.11 -5.94
CA TYR A 6 -33.00 -10.38 -4.67
C TYR A 6 -32.41 -11.18 -3.50
N ASP A 7 -31.82 -10.49 -2.52
CA ASP A 7 -31.21 -11.08 -1.33
C ASP A 7 -30.09 -12.10 -1.62
N THR A 8 -29.30 -11.88 -2.68
CA THR A 8 -28.16 -12.74 -3.02
C THR A 8 -26.91 -12.31 -2.27
N LEU A 9 -26.10 -13.27 -1.82
CA LEU A 9 -24.74 -13.03 -1.33
C LEU A 9 -23.72 -13.43 -2.42
N LEU A 10 -22.95 -12.46 -2.89
CA LEU A 10 -21.85 -12.67 -3.82
C LEU A 10 -20.52 -12.83 -3.05
N LEU A 11 -19.69 -13.77 -3.47
CA LEU A 11 -18.36 -14.00 -2.92
C LEU A 11 -17.34 -13.85 -4.04
N PHE A 12 -16.41 -12.92 -3.88
CA PHE A 12 -15.32 -12.70 -4.83
C PHE A 12 -13.98 -12.90 -4.13
N ASP A 13 -13.05 -13.53 -4.83
CA ASP A 13 -11.66 -13.69 -4.41
C ASP A 13 -10.77 -13.20 -5.54
N GLU A 14 -9.91 -12.23 -5.23
CA GLU A 14 -8.96 -11.58 -6.14
C GLU A 14 -9.55 -11.17 -7.51
N LEU A 15 -10.70 -10.49 -7.49
CA LEU A 15 -11.36 -10.00 -8.71
C LEU A 15 -10.53 -9.01 -9.54
N GLU A 16 -9.50 -8.41 -8.95
CA GLU A 16 -8.52 -7.54 -9.60
C GLU A 16 -7.51 -8.29 -10.50
N GLN A 17 -7.40 -9.61 -10.38
CA GLN A 17 -6.31 -10.36 -11.00
C GLN A 17 -6.35 -10.19 -12.53
N HIS A 18 -5.21 -9.81 -13.10
CA HIS A 18 -5.03 -9.53 -14.54
C HIS A 18 -5.83 -8.35 -15.12
N LEU A 19 -6.50 -7.55 -14.29
CA LEU A 19 -7.19 -6.34 -14.74
C LEU A 19 -6.27 -5.13 -14.77
N HIS A 20 -6.44 -4.31 -15.81
CA HIS A 20 -5.85 -2.98 -15.83
C HIS A 20 -6.48 -2.12 -14.71
N PRO A 21 -5.73 -1.22 -14.03
CA PRO A 21 -6.25 -0.40 -12.94
C PRO A 21 -7.59 0.30 -13.23
N HIS A 22 -7.74 0.84 -14.45
CA HIS A 22 -9.00 1.46 -14.86
C HIS A 22 -10.18 0.47 -14.91
N ALA A 23 -9.94 -0.77 -15.33
CA ALA A 23 -10.97 -1.80 -15.40
C ALA A 23 -11.46 -2.21 -14.01
N ILE A 24 -10.59 -2.17 -12.99
CA ILE A 24 -10.97 -2.44 -11.59
C ILE A 24 -12.00 -1.41 -11.12
N THR A 25 -11.76 -0.11 -11.37
CA THR A 25 -12.72 0.95 -10.98
C THR A 25 -14.06 0.78 -11.68
N VAL A 26 -14.05 0.47 -12.99
CA VAL A 26 -15.28 0.23 -13.75
C VAL A 26 -16.02 -1.02 -13.25
N LEU A 27 -15.28 -2.09 -12.95
CA LEU A 27 -15.84 -3.33 -12.41
C LEU A 27 -16.50 -3.11 -11.04
N MET A 28 -15.81 -2.43 -10.12
CA MET A 28 -16.36 -2.14 -8.79
C MET A 28 -17.63 -1.32 -8.87
N LYS A 29 -17.67 -0.32 -9.75
CA LYS A 29 -18.89 0.45 -10.01
C LYS A 29 -20.03 -0.46 -10.49
N ALA A 30 -19.77 -1.31 -11.48
CA ALA A 30 -20.78 -2.23 -12.00
C ALA A 30 -21.26 -3.24 -10.93
N ILE A 31 -20.38 -3.71 -10.05
CA ILE A 31 -20.75 -4.58 -8.93
C ILE A 31 -21.68 -3.83 -7.97
N CYS A 32 -21.33 -2.60 -7.58
CA CYS A 32 -22.18 -1.78 -6.71
C CYS A 32 -23.56 -1.54 -7.33
N ASP A 33 -23.62 -1.16 -8.61
CA ASP A 33 -24.88 -0.94 -9.33
C ASP A 33 -25.77 -2.21 -9.29
N VAL A 34 -25.18 -3.39 -9.48
CA VAL A 34 -25.88 -4.68 -9.42
C VAL A 34 -26.32 -5.02 -7.99
N LEU A 35 -25.50 -4.76 -6.98
CA LEU A 35 -25.86 -5.02 -5.58
C LEU A 35 -27.02 -4.13 -5.13
N GLU A 36 -27.03 -2.87 -5.56
CA GLU A 36 -28.13 -1.93 -5.30
C GLU A 36 -29.42 -2.35 -6.00
N GLU A 37 -29.36 -2.74 -7.29
CA GLU A 37 -30.54 -3.15 -8.06
C GLU A 37 -31.22 -4.40 -7.47
N PHE A 38 -30.43 -5.33 -6.93
CA PHE A 38 -30.93 -6.61 -6.41
C PHE A 38 -30.95 -6.69 -4.88
N GLU A 39 -30.82 -5.56 -4.14
CA GLU A 39 -30.81 -5.54 -2.67
C GLU A 39 -29.89 -6.65 -2.07
N SER A 40 -28.72 -6.80 -2.68
CA SER A 40 -27.82 -7.93 -2.48
C SER A 40 -26.54 -7.48 -1.78
N TYR A 41 -25.79 -8.45 -1.25
CA TYR A 41 -24.53 -8.19 -0.54
C TYR A 41 -23.37 -8.88 -1.25
N ALA A 42 -22.17 -8.30 -1.12
CA ALA A 42 -20.94 -8.96 -1.57
C ALA A 42 -19.91 -9.01 -0.43
N ILE A 43 -19.17 -10.10 -0.39
CA ILE A 43 -17.91 -10.20 0.35
C ILE A 43 -16.80 -10.33 -0.68
N ILE A 44 -15.82 -9.44 -0.58
CA ILE A 44 -14.70 -9.32 -1.50
C ILE A 44 -13.41 -9.57 -0.72
N ALA A 45 -12.67 -10.60 -1.09
CA ALA A 45 -11.29 -10.77 -0.70
C ALA A 45 -10.39 -10.14 -1.77
N THR A 46 -9.55 -9.20 -1.35
CA THR A 46 -8.70 -8.41 -2.25
C THR A 46 -7.41 -8.04 -1.55
N HIS A 47 -6.32 -7.98 -2.32
CA HIS A 47 -5.07 -7.35 -1.89
C HIS A 47 -4.88 -5.99 -2.57
N SER A 48 -5.81 -5.58 -3.43
CA SER A 48 -5.72 -4.36 -4.23
C SER A 48 -6.15 -3.12 -3.45
N PRO A 49 -5.25 -2.15 -3.21
CA PRO A 49 -5.62 -0.87 -2.63
C PRO A 49 -6.60 -0.10 -3.54
N LEU A 50 -6.64 -0.41 -4.84
CA LEU A 50 -7.58 0.23 -5.78
C LEU A 50 -9.03 -0.17 -5.52
N ILE A 51 -9.29 -1.41 -5.06
CA ILE A 51 -10.63 -1.83 -4.68
C ILE A 51 -11.00 -1.21 -3.32
N VAL A 52 -10.07 -1.29 -2.36
CA VAL A 52 -10.29 -0.75 -1.01
C VAL A 52 -10.61 0.74 -1.04
N ARG A 53 -9.96 1.51 -1.93
CA ARG A 53 -10.22 2.96 -2.09
C ARG A 53 -11.66 3.30 -2.49
N GLU A 54 -12.38 2.38 -3.12
CA GLU A 54 -13.77 2.61 -3.52
C GLU A 54 -14.77 2.30 -2.39
N MET A 55 -14.30 1.79 -1.24
CA MET A 55 -15.13 1.39 -0.10
C MET A 55 -15.00 2.37 1.07
N VAL A 56 -16.06 2.48 1.88
CA VAL A 56 -16.01 3.20 3.17
C VAL A 56 -15.37 2.32 4.25
N PHE A 57 -14.67 2.93 5.21
CA PHE A 57 -13.91 2.22 6.25
C PHE A 57 -14.74 1.17 7.02
N ASP A 58 -16.03 1.42 7.24
CA ASP A 58 -16.92 0.54 7.99
C ASP A 58 -17.12 -0.84 7.35
N ASN A 59 -16.89 -0.92 6.03
CA ASN A 59 -17.05 -2.12 5.23
C ASN A 59 -15.72 -2.83 4.95
N VAL A 60 -14.60 -2.35 5.51
CA VAL A 60 -13.27 -2.88 5.21
C VAL A 60 -12.64 -3.51 6.45
N TYR A 61 -12.27 -4.78 6.31
CA TYR A 61 -11.60 -5.56 7.34
C TYR A 61 -10.25 -6.04 6.83
N THR A 62 -9.25 -5.94 7.70
CA THR A 62 -7.90 -6.45 7.49
C THR A 62 -7.77 -7.82 8.16
N LEU A 63 -7.19 -8.77 7.43
CA LEU A 63 -6.91 -10.10 7.91
C LEU A 63 -5.40 -10.25 8.09
N GLU A 64 -4.98 -10.55 9.31
CA GLU A 64 -3.56 -10.70 9.67
C GLU A 64 -3.32 -12.07 10.29
N ARG A 65 -2.30 -12.78 9.83
CA ARG A 65 -1.94 -14.11 10.35
C ARG A 65 -0.66 -14.03 11.15
N ILE A 66 -0.75 -14.29 12.46
CA ILE A 66 0.41 -14.36 13.36
C ILE A 66 0.61 -15.83 13.73
N GLY A 67 1.58 -16.47 13.09
CA GLY A 67 1.78 -17.92 13.18
C GLY A 67 0.54 -18.69 12.69
N ASN A 68 -0.12 -19.42 13.59
CA ASN A 68 -1.36 -20.17 13.28
C ASN A 68 -2.65 -19.43 13.65
N ILE A 69 -2.56 -18.21 14.20
CA ILE A 69 -3.74 -17.44 14.61
C ILE A 69 -4.10 -16.45 13.49
N LEU A 70 -5.36 -16.48 13.07
CA LEU A 70 -5.94 -15.46 12.19
C LEU A 70 -6.60 -14.38 13.05
N SER A 71 -6.12 -13.15 12.90
CA SER A 71 -6.70 -11.95 13.50
C SER A 71 -7.47 -11.17 12.44
N VAL A 72 -8.66 -10.67 12.78
CA VAL A 72 -9.47 -9.82 11.92
C VAL A 72 -9.70 -8.51 12.64
N ALA A 73 -9.39 -7.39 11.99
CA ALA A 73 -9.57 -6.06 12.53
C ALA A 73 -10.15 -5.12 11.47
N LYS A 74 -10.98 -4.15 11.87
CA LYS A 74 -11.35 -3.05 10.98
C LYS A 74 -10.11 -2.29 10.54
N ILE A 75 -10.13 -1.76 9.33
CA ILE A 75 -9.08 -0.84 8.88
C ILE A 75 -9.09 0.43 9.74
N GLY A 76 -7.91 0.96 10.06
CA GLY A 76 -7.73 2.06 11.00
C GLY A 76 -7.83 3.47 10.40
N ILE A 77 -8.17 3.57 9.11
CA ILE A 77 -8.22 4.84 8.35
C ILE A 77 -9.48 4.86 7.47
N GLU A 78 -9.89 6.06 7.04
CA GLU A 78 -10.87 6.17 5.96
C GLU A 78 -10.27 5.67 4.64
N CYS A 79 -11.05 4.91 3.89
CA CYS A 79 -10.61 4.32 2.64
C CYS A 79 -11.14 5.08 1.43
N PHE A 80 -12.36 5.62 1.53
CA PHE A 80 -13.06 6.16 0.38
C PHE A 80 -12.34 7.39 -0.20
N GLY A 81 -11.79 7.25 -1.40
CA GLY A 81 -11.05 8.31 -2.09
C GLY A 81 -9.64 8.60 -1.54
N GLU A 82 -9.13 7.76 -0.64
CA GLU A 82 -7.80 7.92 -0.02
C GLU A 82 -6.65 7.71 -1.03
N ASP A 83 -5.45 8.21 -0.72
CA ASP A 83 -4.28 7.98 -1.57
C ASP A 83 -3.91 6.48 -1.61
N VAL A 84 -3.74 5.95 -2.82
CA VAL A 84 -3.40 4.52 -3.04
C VAL A 84 -2.09 4.14 -2.36
N SER A 85 -1.15 5.07 -2.23
CA SER A 85 0.13 4.86 -1.53
C SER A 85 -0.10 4.67 -0.03
N ILE A 86 -0.96 5.49 0.58
CA ILE A 86 -1.32 5.38 2.00
C ILE A 86 -2.08 4.08 2.24
N LEU A 87 -3.06 3.74 1.40
CA LEU A 87 -3.79 2.48 1.50
C LEU A 87 -2.87 1.28 1.32
N SER A 88 -1.94 1.35 0.36
CA SER A 88 -0.92 0.32 0.16
C SER A 88 -0.07 0.12 1.42
N ASP A 89 0.41 1.21 2.03
CA ASP A 89 1.20 1.12 3.27
C ASP A 89 0.41 0.49 4.43
N VAL A 90 -0.90 0.79 4.54
CA VAL A 90 -1.77 0.22 5.58
C VAL A 90 -2.14 -1.24 5.31
N ILE A 91 -2.50 -1.59 4.07
CA ILE A 91 -2.91 -2.95 3.69
C ILE A 91 -1.73 -3.90 3.79
N PHE A 92 -0.59 -3.48 3.27
CA PHE A 92 0.61 -4.31 3.27
C PHE A 92 1.43 -4.16 4.56
N LYS A 93 0.99 -3.32 5.51
CA LYS A 93 1.63 -3.02 6.81
C LYS A 93 3.14 -3.22 6.78
N ASN A 94 3.83 -2.52 5.87
CA ASN A 94 5.26 -2.75 5.58
C ASN A 94 5.61 -4.25 5.66
N MET A 95 5.28 -5.02 4.62
CA MET A 95 5.91 -6.33 4.40
C MET A 95 7.37 -6.16 4.80
N SER A 96 7.75 -6.89 5.84
CA SER A 96 8.88 -6.66 6.75
C SER A 96 10.23 -6.90 6.08
N ASP A 97 10.35 -6.50 4.83
CA ASP A 97 11.58 -6.41 4.09
C ASP A 97 12.12 -5.02 4.39
N GLU A 98 13.09 -4.96 5.29
CA GLU A 98 14.18 -4.00 5.26
C GLU A 98 14.29 -3.36 3.86
N LYS A 99 13.78 -2.14 3.72
CA LYS A 99 13.63 -1.52 2.41
C LYS A 99 15.04 -1.39 1.85
N LYS A 100 15.37 -2.18 0.81
CA LYS A 100 16.75 -2.31 0.29
C LYS A 100 17.43 -0.97 0.01
N TYR A 101 16.64 0.03 -0.39
CA TYR A 101 17.17 1.38 -0.63
C TYR A 101 17.61 2.09 0.66
N GLU A 102 16.96 1.86 1.81
CA GLU A 102 17.35 2.44 3.11
C GLU A 102 18.70 1.88 3.55
N HIS A 103 18.87 0.55 3.52
CA HIS A 103 20.18 -0.08 3.78
C HIS A 103 21.26 0.35 2.79
N PHE A 104 20.90 0.51 1.52
CA PHE A 104 21.83 1.01 0.52
C PHE A 104 22.29 2.43 0.86
N VAL A 105 21.37 3.33 1.24
CA VAL A 105 21.71 4.70 1.66
C VAL A 105 22.58 4.69 2.90
N GLU A 106 22.26 3.92 3.92
CA GLU A 106 23.09 3.80 5.12
C GLU A 106 24.49 3.29 4.79
N SER A 107 24.60 2.28 3.91
CA SER A 107 25.89 1.74 3.49
C SER A 107 26.76 2.77 2.73
N VAL A 108 26.12 3.64 1.93
CA VAL A 108 26.79 4.74 1.22
C VAL A 108 27.15 5.86 2.19
N ALA A 109 26.25 6.21 3.11
CA ALA A 109 26.48 7.21 4.14
C ALA A 109 27.70 6.86 4.99
N ARG A 110 27.82 5.61 5.46
CA ARG A 110 29.00 5.12 6.18
C ARG A 110 30.29 5.27 5.38
N LYS A 111 30.28 4.94 4.08
CA LYS A 111 31.45 5.05 3.19
C LYS A 111 31.82 6.50 2.87
N CYS A 112 30.86 7.42 2.97
CA CYS A 112 31.02 8.84 2.73
C CYS A 112 31.16 9.64 4.04
N HIS A 113 31.36 8.97 5.18
CA HIS A 113 31.48 9.61 6.49
C HIS A 113 30.33 10.56 6.82
N TYR A 114 29.11 10.19 6.43
CA TYR A 114 27.88 10.97 6.65
C TYR A 114 27.91 12.39 6.05
N ASP A 115 28.79 12.67 5.09
CA ASP A 115 28.76 13.92 4.34
C ASP A 115 27.63 13.92 3.29
N TYR A 116 26.67 14.81 3.48
CA TYR A 116 25.52 14.96 2.58
C TYR A 116 25.94 15.19 1.12
N ALA A 117 26.96 16.01 0.87
CA ALA A 117 27.37 16.33 -0.50
C ALA A 117 27.98 15.10 -1.19
N ALA A 118 28.89 14.38 -0.53
CA ALA A 118 29.50 13.16 -1.03
C ALA A 118 28.47 12.03 -1.24
N ILE A 119 27.50 11.88 -0.34
CA ILE A 119 26.43 10.88 -0.46
C ILE A 119 25.57 11.18 -1.69
N VAL A 120 25.16 12.44 -1.85
CA VAL A 120 24.33 12.86 -2.98
C VAL A 120 25.07 12.69 -4.30
N ASP A 121 26.36 13.03 -4.36
CA ASP A 121 27.17 12.86 -5.56
C ASP A 121 27.31 11.38 -5.95
N ARG A 122 27.59 10.53 -4.95
CA ARG A 122 27.72 9.08 -5.14
C ARG A 122 26.42 8.40 -5.56
N LEU A 123 25.27 8.88 -5.08
CA LEU A 123 23.96 8.32 -5.42
C LEU A 123 23.37 8.87 -6.72
N LYS A 124 23.75 10.08 -7.15
CA LYS A 124 23.28 10.68 -8.42
C LYS A 124 23.78 9.92 -9.65
N GLY A 125 24.98 9.34 -9.60
CA GLY A 125 25.59 8.71 -10.76
C GLY A 125 25.76 9.66 -11.96
N ALA A 126 25.97 9.13 -13.16
CA ALA A 126 26.24 9.92 -14.38
C ALA A 126 24.99 10.62 -14.98
N HIS A 127 23.78 10.23 -14.57
CA HIS A 127 22.55 10.84 -15.06
C HIS A 127 21.50 10.96 -13.96
N ASN A 128 21.03 12.19 -13.79
CA ASN A 128 19.78 12.63 -13.16
C ASN A 128 19.85 13.17 -11.70
N LYS A 129 18.98 14.14 -11.42
CA LYS A 129 18.84 14.75 -10.08
C LYS A 129 18.17 13.76 -9.13
N LEU A 130 18.76 13.54 -7.95
CA LEU A 130 18.11 12.81 -6.87
C LEU A 130 16.74 13.44 -6.52
N GLY A 131 15.69 12.62 -6.48
CA GLY A 131 14.33 13.01 -6.10
C GLY A 131 14.26 13.50 -4.64
N MET A 132 13.20 14.26 -4.31
CA MET A 132 13.05 14.89 -2.99
C MET A 132 13.05 13.87 -1.85
N ASN A 133 12.27 12.79 -1.97
CA ASN A 133 12.16 11.76 -0.93
C ASN A 133 13.52 11.12 -0.61
N MET A 134 14.35 10.92 -1.63
CA MET A 134 15.70 10.38 -1.46
C MET A 134 16.61 11.35 -0.70
N ARG A 135 16.49 12.66 -0.92
CA ARG A 135 17.24 13.68 -0.18
C ARG A 135 16.79 13.79 1.27
N LEU A 136 15.49 13.70 1.51
CA LEU A 136 14.92 13.68 2.86
C LEU A 136 15.40 12.45 3.64
N LEU A 137 15.44 11.28 2.99
CA LEU A 137 15.98 10.06 3.59
C LEU A 137 17.47 10.20 3.95
N ILE A 138 18.30 10.70 3.03
CA ILE A 138 19.73 10.95 3.32
C ILE A 138 19.87 11.86 4.54
N ARG A 139 19.05 12.92 4.63
CA ARG A 139 19.05 13.84 5.78
C ARG A 139 18.70 13.10 7.07
N SER A 140 17.63 12.32 7.05
CA SER A 140 17.17 11.52 8.19
C SER A 140 18.25 10.55 8.70
N VAL A 141 18.97 9.89 7.80
CA VAL A 141 20.08 8.97 8.15
C VAL A 141 21.24 9.70 8.81
N ILE A 142 21.64 10.87 8.29
CA ILE A 142 22.71 11.70 8.87
C ILE A 142 22.30 12.22 10.25
N ASP A 143 21.07 12.73 10.37
CA ASP A 143 20.56 13.27 11.63
C ASP A 143 20.54 12.16 12.70
N LYS A 144 20.03 10.97 12.37
CA LYS A 144 20.03 9.82 13.27
C LYS A 144 21.44 9.44 13.76
N HIS A 145 22.44 9.44 12.88
CA HIS A 145 23.84 9.19 13.26
C HIS A 145 24.38 10.25 14.23
N ASN A 146 24.11 11.53 13.97
CA ASN A 146 24.56 12.62 14.84
C ASN A 146 23.91 12.55 16.24
N TYR A 147 22.68 12.05 16.35
CA TYR A 147 22.03 11.81 17.64
C TYR A 147 22.62 10.63 18.41
N GLU A 148 23.13 9.60 17.72
CA GLU A 148 23.73 8.41 18.34
C GLU A 148 25.20 8.62 18.77
N GLU A 149 25.91 9.58 18.16
CA GLU A 149 27.29 9.96 18.53
C GLU A 149 27.38 11.09 19.58
N ALA A 150 26.26 11.71 19.96
CA ALA A 150 26.16 12.78 20.96
C ALA A 150 25.94 12.26 22.39
#